data_AF-W2TYE8-F1
#
_entry.id   AF-W2TYE8-F1
#
_cell.length_a   1.000
_cell.length_b   1.000
_cell.length_c   1.000
_cell.angle_alpha   90.00
_cell.angle_beta   90.00
_cell.angle_gamma   90.00
#
_symmetry.space_group_name_H-M   'P 1'
#
loop_
_entity.id
_entity.type
_entity.pdbx_description
1 polymer ?
#
loop_
_entity_poly.entity_id
_entity_poly.type
_entity_poly.pdbx_seq_one_letter_code
_entity_poly.pdbx_strand_id
1 'polypeptide(L)'
;MLVQENKRTFTHIEMRVLHFAVGSARIFRCPKALEHYYLQLKDNFLDQWASRHSVSEERCWEMAALALKVDKGDNPGGYFRAEQYFPIWVIDLRGLEYVRKYMPAASEDLKDMSRMDAMMKFAFEASRSPFALNCHLYGLRRHKMDTVDNAVLGINAKYVLFEAIFAKSQAKSTCGVRGIEMCDIGEDGERIPLRALPWNRVTRLSFDRKKLTIVGADATKMCLYAQTESKARYLLELCRAVHQTLLVLSHQNGKIAPLPQLFHEKSVDRVSTSSNATTMAGEHER
;
A
#
# COMPACT_ATOMS: atom_id res chain seq x y z
N MET A 1 16.04 -16.16 -29.99
CA MET A 1 17.04 -16.94 -29.24
C MET A 1 16.96 -16.49 -27.79
N LEU A 2 16.40 -17.37 -26.94
CA LEU A 2 16.34 -17.35 -25.47
C LEU A 2 15.86 -16.08 -24.74
N VAL A 3 14.55 -16.08 -24.42
CA VAL A 3 13.97 -15.38 -23.27
C VAL A 3 14.54 -16.02 -22.01
N GLN A 4 15.41 -15.30 -21.30
CA GLN A 4 15.98 -15.77 -20.04
C GLN A 4 14.98 -15.43 -18.92
N GLU A 5 14.21 -16.45 -18.51
CA GLU A 5 13.45 -16.46 -17.26
C GLU A 5 14.39 -16.12 -16.10
N ASN A 6 14.32 -14.89 -15.61
CA ASN A 6 15.12 -14.46 -14.48
C ASN A 6 14.43 -14.90 -13.19
N LYS A 7 14.64 -16.17 -12.83
CA LYS A 7 14.38 -16.69 -11.48
C LYS A 7 15.28 -15.98 -10.48
N ARG A 8 14.88 -14.79 -10.02
CA ARG A 8 15.51 -14.16 -8.86
C ARG A 8 14.97 -14.81 -7.59
N THR A 9 15.76 -15.74 -7.04
CA THR A 9 15.68 -16.22 -5.67
C THR A 9 15.80 -15.02 -4.71
N PHE A 10 14.68 -14.62 -4.10
CA PHE A 10 14.63 -13.55 -3.10
C PHE A 10 15.29 -14.00 -1.79
N THR A 11 16.60 -13.89 -1.72
CA THR A 11 17.35 -13.72 -0.46
C THR A 11 17.94 -12.31 -0.47
N HIS A 12 17.07 -11.31 -0.46
CA HIS A 12 17.45 -9.94 -0.18
C HIS A 12 16.75 -9.55 1.12
N ILE A 13 17.53 -9.38 2.19
CA ILE A 13 17.06 -8.64 3.37
C ILE A 13 16.98 -7.18 2.92
N GLU A 14 15.95 -6.84 2.17
CA GLU A 14 15.56 -5.45 2.02
C GLU A 14 15.08 -5.01 3.40
N MET A 15 15.81 -4.10 4.05
CA MET A 15 15.22 -3.20 5.03
C MET A 15 14.18 -2.35 4.29
N ARG A 16 13.07 -2.96 3.90
CA ARG A 16 11.81 -2.25 3.67
C ARG A 16 11.55 -1.55 5.00
N VAL A 17 11.23 -0.27 4.96
CA VAL A 17 10.81 0.57 6.09
C VAL A 17 9.46 0.04 6.61
N LEU A 18 9.44 -1.24 6.98
CA LEU A 18 8.30 -2.04 7.44
C LEU A 18 8.14 -1.89 8.95
N HIS A 19 9.17 -1.36 9.62
CA HIS A 19 9.25 -1.31 11.08
C HIS A 19 9.17 0.09 11.68
N PHE A 20 9.14 1.16 10.88
CA PHE A 20 9.06 2.50 11.43
C PHE A 20 7.60 2.96 11.54
N ALA A 21 6.90 2.35 12.50
CA ALA A 21 5.89 2.99 13.32
C ALA A 21 6.44 4.20 14.12
N VAL A 22 7.58 4.76 13.71
CA VAL A 22 8.22 5.89 14.37
C VAL A 22 7.54 7.14 13.85
N GLY A 23 6.90 7.84 14.80
CA GLY A 23 6.05 9.00 14.57
C GLY A 23 6.51 9.84 13.39
N SER A 24 5.56 10.08 12.48
CA SER A 24 5.71 10.79 11.21
C SER A 24 6.56 12.06 11.31
N ALA A 25 6.62 12.71 12.49
CA ALA A 25 7.44 13.89 12.72
C ALA A 25 8.94 13.65 12.55
N ARG A 26 9.45 12.44 12.85
CA ARG A 26 10.90 12.18 12.88
C ARG A 26 11.48 11.86 11.51
N ILE A 27 10.74 11.13 10.66
CA ILE A 27 11.18 10.78 9.30
C ILE A 27 11.37 12.06 8.47
N PHE A 28 10.40 12.98 8.50
CA PHE A 28 10.49 14.24 7.75
C PHE A 28 11.40 15.30 8.38
N ARG A 29 11.80 15.14 9.66
CA ARG A 29 12.78 16.04 10.30
C ARG A 29 14.23 15.62 10.06
N CYS A 30 14.48 14.35 9.76
CA CYS A 30 15.83 13.83 9.51
C CYS A 30 16.06 13.68 8.00
N PRO A 31 16.96 14.49 7.38
CA PRO A 31 17.22 14.43 5.94
C PRO A 31 17.61 13.03 5.45
N LYS A 32 18.34 12.25 6.25
CA LYS A 32 18.76 10.89 5.90
C LYS A 32 17.62 9.89 5.95
N ALA A 33 16.74 9.99 6.94
CA ALA A 33 15.56 9.12 7.01
C ALA A 33 14.60 9.41 5.83
N LEU A 34 14.41 10.69 5.49
CA LEU A 34 13.63 11.10 4.33
C LEU A 34 14.26 10.60 3.02
N GLU A 35 15.57 10.68 2.86
CA GLU A 35 16.30 10.18 1.69
C GLU A 35 16.10 8.67 1.50
N HIS A 36 16.23 7.86 2.56
CA HIS A 36 15.95 6.42 2.48
C HIS A 36 14.48 6.12 2.15
N TYR A 37 13.54 6.88 2.70
CA TYR A 37 12.13 6.73 2.38
C TYR A 37 11.83 7.08 0.91
N TYR A 38 12.41 8.19 0.42
CA TYR A 38 12.34 8.58 -0.98
C TYR A 38 12.89 7.49 -1.91
N LEU A 39 14.07 6.93 -1.62
CA LEU A 39 14.68 5.88 -2.44
C LEU A 39 13.78 4.64 -2.52
N GLN A 40 13.21 4.21 -1.38
CA GLN A 40 12.26 3.09 -1.37
C GLN A 40 11.02 3.38 -2.24
N LEU A 41 10.47 4.60 -2.17
CA LEU A 41 9.33 4.97 -3.00
C LEU A 41 9.70 5.07 -4.49
N LYS A 42 10.93 5.49 -4.81
CA LYS A 42 11.44 5.53 -6.18
C LYS A 42 11.60 4.13 -6.77
N ASP A 43 12.09 3.17 -5.98
CA ASP A 43 12.16 1.77 -6.40
C ASP A 43 10.75 1.21 -6.62
N ASN A 44 9.83 1.46 -5.68
CA ASN A 44 8.42 1.08 -5.83
C ASN A 44 7.75 1.73 -7.05
N PHE A 45 8.09 2.98 -7.38
CA PHE A 45 7.57 3.70 -8.54
C PHE A 45 7.90 2.98 -9.84
N LEU A 46 9.16 2.55 -10.02
CA LEU A 46 9.60 1.88 -11.24
C LEU A 46 9.04 0.45 -11.35
N ASP A 47 8.81 -0.22 -10.23
CA ASP A 47 8.30 -1.60 -10.18
C ASP A 47 6.76 -1.65 -10.23
N GLN A 48 6.08 -0.96 -9.31
CA GLN A 48 4.62 -1.08 -9.10
C GLN A 48 3.77 -0.29 -10.08
N TRP A 49 4.34 0.72 -10.76
CA TRP A 49 3.65 1.50 -11.81
C TRP A 49 4.12 1.13 -13.23
N ALA A 50 4.61 -0.10 -13.42
CA ALA A 50 5.12 -0.59 -14.70
C ALA A 50 4.05 -0.81 -15.81
N SER A 51 2.75 -0.64 -15.51
CA SER A 51 1.65 -0.79 -16.48
C SER A 51 0.90 0.52 -16.73
N ARG A 52 0.43 0.74 -17.97
CA ARG A 52 -0.36 1.92 -18.37
C ARG A 52 -1.67 2.07 -17.61
N HIS A 53 -2.21 0.98 -17.07
CA HIS A 53 -3.45 0.97 -16.30
C HIS A 53 -3.25 1.33 -14.82
N SER A 54 -2.00 1.38 -14.37
CA SER A 54 -1.68 1.65 -12.96
C SER A 54 -1.67 3.15 -12.63
N VAL A 55 -1.28 4.02 -13.55
CA VAL A 55 -1.14 5.45 -13.23
C VAL A 55 -1.20 6.30 -14.49
N SER A 56 -1.65 7.56 -14.36
CA SER A 56 -1.63 8.51 -15.47
C SER A 56 -0.20 8.87 -15.87
N GLU A 57 0.00 9.14 -17.16
CA GLU A 57 1.29 9.58 -17.68
C GLU A 57 1.76 10.88 -17.02
N GLU A 58 0.84 11.83 -16.82
CA GLU A 58 1.09 13.11 -16.14
C GLU A 58 1.74 12.92 -14.76
N ARG A 59 1.23 11.97 -13.97
CA ARG A 59 1.80 11.68 -12.65
C ARG A 59 3.18 11.04 -12.77
N CYS A 60 3.43 10.20 -13.77
CA CYS A 60 4.78 9.70 -14.05
C CYS A 60 5.75 10.83 -14.36
N TRP A 61 5.35 11.81 -15.18
CA TRP A 61 6.16 12.98 -15.51
C TRP A 61 6.48 13.83 -14.28
N GLU A 62 5.49 14.10 -13.42
CA GLU A 62 5.72 14.84 -12.18
C GLU A 62 6.71 14.09 -11.27
N MET A 63 6.53 12.78 -11.09
CA MET A 63 7.42 11.95 -10.29
C MET A 63 8.84 11.90 -10.84
N ALA A 64 8.99 11.77 -12.17
CA ALA A 64 10.27 11.78 -12.84
C ALA A 64 11.00 13.12 -12.66
N ALA A 65 10.30 14.25 -12.81
CA ALA A 65 10.84 15.59 -12.62
C ALA A 65 11.33 15.81 -11.19
N LEU A 66 10.52 15.40 -10.21
CA LEU A 66 10.89 15.45 -8.79
C LEU A 66 12.12 14.57 -8.51
N ALA A 67 12.16 13.35 -9.04
CA ALA A 67 13.30 12.46 -8.84
C ALA A 67 14.58 13.00 -9.49
N LEU A 68 14.49 13.56 -10.70
CA LEU A 68 15.62 14.18 -11.37
C LEU A 68 16.12 15.40 -10.60
N LYS A 69 15.21 16.23 -10.06
CA LYS A 69 15.55 17.35 -9.18
C LYS A 69 16.31 16.89 -7.94
N VAL A 70 15.90 15.78 -7.31
CA VAL A 70 16.57 15.23 -6.13
C VAL A 70 17.99 14.72 -6.43
N ASP A 71 18.18 14.12 -7.61
CA ASP A 71 19.42 13.45 -7.99
C ASP A 71 20.43 14.36 -8.72
N LYS A 72 19.95 15.37 -9.45
CA LYS A 72 20.74 16.22 -10.36
C LYS A 72 20.65 17.72 -10.08
N GLY A 73 19.73 18.17 -9.22
CA GLY A 73 19.52 19.59 -8.95
C GLY A 73 18.92 20.35 -10.14
N ASP A 74 19.41 21.57 -10.40
CA ASP A 74 18.79 22.53 -11.32
C ASP A 74 19.21 22.35 -12.80
N ASN A 75 19.86 21.24 -13.13
CA ASN A 75 20.30 20.94 -14.49
C ASN A 75 19.52 19.77 -15.11
N PRO A 76 18.22 19.93 -15.40
CA PRO A 76 17.39 18.87 -15.98
C PRO A 76 17.74 18.58 -17.45
N GLY A 77 18.45 19.49 -18.14
CA GLY A 77 18.93 19.32 -19.51
C GLY A 77 20.25 18.56 -19.64
N GLY A 78 20.88 18.17 -18.54
CA GLY A 78 22.06 17.30 -18.55
C GLY A 78 21.74 15.89 -19.03
N TYR A 79 22.76 15.13 -19.42
CA TYR A 79 22.57 13.73 -19.80
C TYR A 79 22.00 12.92 -18.62
N PHE A 80 20.81 12.35 -18.80
CA PHE A 80 20.19 11.41 -17.86
C PHE A 80 19.67 10.17 -18.59
N ARG A 81 19.60 9.06 -17.84
CA ARG A 81 19.02 7.80 -18.29
C ARG A 81 17.54 7.77 -17.93
N ALA A 82 16.66 7.93 -18.91
CA ALA A 82 15.22 8.01 -18.69
C ALA A 82 14.66 6.78 -17.95
N GLU A 83 15.27 5.61 -18.16
CA GLU A 83 14.91 4.34 -17.53
C GLU A 83 15.09 4.33 -16.01
N GLN A 84 15.79 5.31 -15.44
CA GLN A 84 15.96 5.48 -14.00
C GLN A 84 14.87 6.38 -13.36
N TYR A 85 14.05 7.05 -14.18
CA TYR A 85 13.09 8.06 -13.74
C TYR A 85 11.69 7.84 -14.31
N PHE A 86 11.52 6.97 -15.29
CA PHE A 86 10.22 6.66 -15.87
C PHE A 86 9.93 5.16 -15.83
N PRO A 87 8.68 4.76 -15.56
CA PRO A 87 8.24 3.40 -15.82
C PRO A 87 8.41 3.06 -17.30
N ILE A 88 8.75 1.81 -17.58
CA ILE A 88 9.11 1.37 -18.94
C ILE A 88 8.02 1.67 -19.97
N TRP A 89 6.74 1.55 -19.59
CA TRP A 89 5.61 1.78 -20.49
C TRP A 89 5.54 3.21 -21.06
N VAL A 90 6.02 4.21 -20.31
CA VAL A 90 6.06 5.61 -20.75
C VAL A 90 7.13 5.76 -21.83
N ILE A 91 8.28 5.14 -21.61
CA ILE A 91 9.40 5.14 -22.55
C ILE A 91 9.00 4.40 -23.82
N ASP A 92 8.34 3.25 -23.71
CA ASP A 92 7.85 2.49 -24.87
C ASP A 92 6.76 3.25 -25.65
N LEU A 93 5.97 4.07 -24.95
CA LEU A 93 4.91 4.87 -25.57
C LEU A 93 5.45 6.10 -26.30
N ARG A 94 6.39 6.84 -25.67
CA ARG A 94 6.84 8.16 -26.13
C ARG A 94 8.19 8.12 -26.84
N GLY A 95 9.04 7.16 -26.52
CA GLY A 95 10.43 7.07 -26.95
C GLY A 95 11.37 7.92 -26.08
N LEU A 96 12.63 7.48 -26.00
CA LEU A 96 13.67 8.14 -25.19
C LEU A 96 13.92 9.59 -25.60
N GLU A 97 13.92 9.88 -26.91
CA GLU A 97 14.18 11.23 -27.42
C GLU A 97 13.07 12.21 -27.05
N TYR A 98 11.81 11.75 -27.04
CA TYR A 98 10.69 12.56 -26.58
C TYR A 98 10.85 12.89 -25.09
N VAL A 99 11.16 11.87 -24.27
CA VAL A 99 11.36 12.07 -22.84
C VAL A 99 12.45 13.11 -22.57
N ARG A 100 13.61 12.99 -23.22
CA ARG A 100 14.72 13.93 -23.09
C ARG A 100 14.36 15.34 -23.53
N LYS A 101 13.66 15.50 -24.65
CA LYS A 101 13.28 16.81 -25.19
C LYS A 101 12.35 17.59 -24.26
N TYR A 102 11.40 16.93 -23.61
CA TYR A 102 10.36 17.58 -22.81
C TYR A 102 10.66 17.60 -21.29
N MET A 103 11.66 16.85 -20.83
CA MET A 103 12.08 16.83 -19.42
C MET A 103 12.45 18.22 -18.85
N PRO A 104 13.16 19.11 -19.58
CA PRO A 104 13.46 20.45 -19.07
C PRO A 104 12.20 21.26 -18.77
N ALA A 105 11.22 21.24 -19.67
CA ALA A 105 9.95 21.94 -19.49
C ALA A 105 9.15 21.38 -18.30
N ALA A 106 9.14 20.07 -18.10
CA ALA A 106 8.51 19.43 -16.95
C ALA A 106 9.21 19.71 -15.61
N SER A 107 10.44 20.25 -15.64
CA SER A 107 11.23 20.55 -14.44
C SER A 107 11.30 22.04 -14.11
N GLU A 108 10.74 22.91 -14.95
CA GLU A 108 10.85 24.38 -14.83
C GLU A 108 10.31 24.86 -13.48
N ASP A 109 9.10 24.41 -13.10
CA ASP A 109 8.45 24.76 -11.84
C ASP A 109 9.18 24.24 -10.59
N LEU A 110 10.20 23.39 -10.76
CA LEU A 110 10.98 22.80 -9.67
C LEU A 110 12.31 23.51 -9.46
N LYS A 111 12.68 24.50 -10.28
CA LYS A 111 14.01 25.14 -10.26
C LYS A 111 14.37 25.74 -8.89
N ASP A 112 13.45 26.42 -8.24
CA ASP A 112 13.71 27.04 -6.93
C ASP A 112 13.42 26.10 -5.75
N MET A 113 12.98 24.86 -6.02
CA MET A 113 12.65 23.90 -4.97
C MET A 113 13.92 23.33 -4.31
N SER A 114 13.95 23.23 -2.99
CA SER A 114 15.06 22.57 -2.30
C SER A 114 15.04 21.05 -2.54
N ARG A 115 16.20 20.39 -2.43
CA ARG A 115 16.29 18.91 -2.50
C ARG A 115 15.36 18.24 -1.48
N MET A 116 15.26 18.80 -0.28
CA MET A 116 14.42 18.27 0.78
C MET A 116 12.93 18.38 0.44
N ASP A 117 12.51 19.53 -0.09
CA ASP A 117 11.13 19.75 -0.52
C ASP A 117 10.75 18.87 -1.71
N ALA A 118 11.69 18.65 -2.64
CA ALA A 118 11.49 17.73 -3.76
C ALA A 118 11.28 16.28 -3.28
N MET A 119 12.09 15.80 -2.32
CA MET A 119 11.87 14.48 -1.70
C MET A 119 10.53 14.39 -0.97
N MET A 120 10.13 15.43 -0.23
CA MET A 120 8.83 15.46 0.43
C MET A 120 7.68 15.49 -0.57
N LYS A 121 7.76 16.29 -1.63
CA LYS A 121 6.72 16.36 -2.66
C LYS A 121 6.63 15.04 -3.44
N PHE A 122 7.75 14.39 -3.76
CA PHE A 122 7.76 13.05 -4.36
C PHE A 122 7.05 12.05 -3.44
N ALA A 123 7.38 12.05 -2.16
CA ALA A 123 6.78 11.14 -1.20
C ALA A 123 5.29 11.38 -0.99
N PHE A 124 4.85 12.64 -1.07
CA PHE A 124 3.44 13.02 -1.04
C PHE A 124 2.69 12.47 -2.26
N GLU A 125 3.19 12.73 -3.47
CA GLU A 125 2.55 12.30 -4.73
C GLU A 125 2.53 10.77 -4.85
N ALA A 126 3.62 10.11 -4.45
CA ALA A 126 3.72 8.65 -4.33
C ALA A 126 2.67 8.05 -3.39
N SER A 127 2.20 8.79 -2.39
CA SER A 127 1.25 8.30 -1.38
C SER A 127 -0.22 8.55 -1.76
N ARG A 128 -0.49 9.13 -2.94
CA ARG A 128 -1.86 9.40 -3.39
C ARG A 128 -2.54 8.15 -3.93
N SER A 129 -3.85 8.08 -3.69
CA SER A 129 -4.72 7.08 -4.32
C SER A 129 -5.03 7.47 -5.77
N PRO A 130 -5.37 6.50 -6.63
CA PRO A 130 -5.19 5.06 -6.46
C PRO A 130 -3.71 4.65 -6.59
N PHE A 131 -3.38 3.42 -6.18
CA PHE A 131 -2.07 2.79 -6.34
C PHE A 131 -0.90 3.46 -5.61
N ALA A 132 -1.14 3.93 -4.39
CA ALA A 132 -0.11 4.53 -3.56
C ALA A 132 1.11 3.61 -3.39
N LEU A 133 2.31 4.12 -3.59
CA LEU A 133 3.57 3.39 -3.57
C LEU A 133 4.09 3.10 -2.15
N ASN A 134 3.51 3.75 -1.15
CA ASN A 134 3.83 3.53 0.26
C ASN A 134 3.02 2.38 0.88
N CYS A 135 2.22 1.66 0.09
CA CYS A 135 1.44 0.53 0.56
C CYS A 135 2.22 -0.79 0.48
N HIS A 136 1.94 -1.70 1.43
CA HIS A 136 2.41 -3.08 1.36
C HIS A 136 1.38 -3.91 0.60
N LEU A 137 1.81 -4.50 -0.52
CA LEU A 137 0.97 -5.30 -1.40
C LEU A 137 1.16 -6.79 -1.12
N TYR A 138 0.05 -7.51 -0.97
CA TYR A 138 0.04 -8.95 -0.77
C TYR A 138 -0.94 -9.61 -1.73
N GLY A 139 -0.42 -10.46 -2.62
CA GLY A 139 -1.24 -11.33 -3.45
C GLY A 139 -2.05 -12.29 -2.57
N LEU A 140 -3.32 -12.45 -2.89
CA LEU A 140 -4.27 -13.35 -2.25
C LEU A 140 -5.27 -13.86 -3.29
N ARG A 141 -6.08 -14.81 -2.89
CA ARG A 141 -7.14 -15.36 -3.73
C ARG A 141 -8.47 -14.72 -3.40
N ARG A 142 -9.24 -14.40 -4.42
CA ARG A 142 -10.57 -13.82 -4.27
C ARG A 142 -11.57 -14.84 -3.74
N HIS A 143 -11.51 -16.05 -4.27
CA HIS A 143 -12.34 -17.17 -3.88
C HIS A 143 -11.52 -18.33 -3.31
N LYS A 144 -12.19 -19.18 -2.54
CA LYS A 144 -11.55 -20.33 -1.86
C LYS A 144 -10.95 -21.33 -2.86
N MET A 145 -11.61 -21.49 -4.00
CA MET A 145 -11.28 -22.49 -5.03
C MET A 145 -10.23 -22.03 -6.02
N ASP A 146 -9.91 -20.73 -6.05
CA ASP A 146 -8.89 -20.22 -6.97
C ASP A 146 -7.56 -20.91 -6.68
N THR A 147 -6.76 -21.18 -7.70
CA THR A 147 -5.46 -21.85 -7.54
C THR A 147 -4.29 -20.87 -7.53
N VAL A 148 -4.53 -19.65 -7.99
CA VAL A 148 -3.56 -18.56 -8.12
C VAL A 148 -4.03 -17.32 -7.38
N ASP A 149 -3.09 -16.50 -6.93
CA ASP A 149 -3.40 -15.19 -6.34
C ASP A 149 -3.91 -14.27 -7.45
N ASN A 150 -5.21 -13.96 -7.43
CA ASN A 150 -5.93 -13.13 -8.40
C ASN A 150 -6.52 -11.85 -7.77
N ALA A 151 -6.15 -11.58 -6.52
CA ALA A 151 -6.49 -10.37 -5.81
C ALA A 151 -5.27 -9.86 -5.02
N VAL A 152 -5.27 -8.58 -4.70
CA VAL A 152 -4.21 -7.93 -3.93
C VAL A 152 -4.81 -7.21 -2.73
N LEU A 153 -4.24 -7.45 -1.56
CA LEU A 153 -4.48 -6.69 -0.35
C LEU A 153 -3.39 -5.63 -0.20
N GLY A 154 -3.76 -4.35 -0.26
CA GLY A 154 -2.91 -3.22 0.07
C GLY A 154 -3.09 -2.80 1.52
N ILE A 155 -2.00 -2.72 2.29
CA ILE A 155 -1.99 -2.25 3.68
C ILE A 155 -1.22 -0.93 3.71
N ASN A 156 -1.92 0.18 3.97
CA ASN A 156 -1.32 1.52 4.00
C ASN A 156 -1.37 2.13 5.40
N ALA A 157 -0.21 2.34 6.01
CA ALA A 157 -0.08 3.15 7.22
C ALA A 157 0.17 4.61 6.81
N LYS A 158 -0.87 5.46 6.73
CA LYS A 158 -0.66 6.88 6.39
C LYS A 158 0.15 7.58 7.49
N TYR A 159 1.15 8.34 7.05
CA TYR A 159 1.92 9.27 7.85
C TYR A 159 1.20 10.61 7.97
N VAL A 160 1.00 11.10 9.20
CA VAL A 160 0.17 12.29 9.51
C VAL A 160 0.82 13.63 9.12
N LEU A 161 2.12 13.67 8.78
CA LEU A 161 2.82 14.96 8.62
C LEU A 161 2.59 15.72 7.33
N PHE A 162 2.18 15.06 6.25
CA PHE A 162 2.02 15.74 4.96
C PHE A 162 0.96 16.85 5.00
N GLU A 163 -0.12 16.65 5.75
CA GLU A 163 -1.15 17.67 5.97
C GLU A 163 -0.57 18.91 6.65
N ALA A 164 0.29 18.76 7.66
CA ALA A 164 0.81 19.90 8.43
C ALA A 164 1.85 20.72 7.67
N ILE A 165 2.69 20.08 6.84
CA ILE A 165 3.72 20.78 6.04
C ILE A 165 3.08 21.45 4.82
N PHE A 166 2.11 20.81 4.16
CA PHE A 166 1.47 21.32 2.95
C PHE A 166 0.17 22.11 3.21
N ALA A 167 -0.34 22.19 4.46
CA ALA A 167 -1.53 22.98 4.83
C ALA A 167 -1.44 24.48 4.53
N LYS A 168 -0.28 25.00 4.12
CA LYS A 168 -0.16 26.37 3.59
C LYS A 168 -0.73 26.52 2.18
N SER A 169 -0.90 25.42 1.45
CA SER A 169 -1.66 25.38 0.20
C SER A 169 -3.10 25.04 0.53
N GLN A 170 -4.06 25.90 0.21
CA GLN A 170 -5.51 25.72 0.44
C GLN A 170 -6.12 24.50 -0.30
N ALA A 171 -5.32 23.62 -0.88
CA ALA A 171 -5.78 22.37 -1.46
C ALA A 171 -6.09 21.37 -0.34
N LYS A 172 -7.39 21.14 -0.11
CA LYS A 172 -7.90 20.01 0.69
C LYS A 172 -7.28 18.72 0.15
N SER A 173 -6.28 18.21 0.85
CA SER A 173 -5.45 17.12 0.38
C SER A 173 -6.22 15.80 0.40
N THR A 174 -6.71 15.37 -0.75
CA THR A 174 -7.22 13.99 -0.97
C THR A 174 -6.04 13.02 -1.07
N CYS A 175 -5.14 13.03 -0.10
CA CYS A 175 -4.06 12.06 -0.03
C CYS A 175 -4.57 10.75 0.57
N GLY A 176 -4.80 9.77 -0.30
CA GLY A 176 -4.84 8.32 -0.06
C GLY A 176 -5.87 7.81 0.95
N VAL A 177 -6.44 6.61 0.74
CA VAL A 177 -7.23 5.99 1.81
C VAL A 177 -6.28 5.56 2.93
N ARG A 178 -6.49 6.12 4.13
CA ARG A 178 -5.80 5.71 5.36
C ARG A 178 -6.25 4.32 5.76
N GLY A 179 -5.81 3.25 5.11
CA GLY A 179 -6.53 2.00 5.31
C GLY A 179 -6.01 0.77 4.61
N ILE A 180 -6.96 -0.13 4.44
CA ILE A 180 -6.80 -1.38 3.72
C ILE A 180 -7.46 -1.22 2.36
N GLU A 181 -6.74 -1.52 1.30
CA GLU A 181 -7.21 -1.51 -0.08
C GLU A 181 -7.28 -2.94 -0.61
N MET A 182 -8.24 -3.20 -1.48
CA MET A 182 -8.44 -4.47 -2.14
C MET A 182 -8.56 -4.20 -3.64
N CYS A 183 -7.73 -4.89 -4.41
CA CYS A 183 -7.77 -4.89 -5.86
C CYS A 183 -7.96 -6.32 -6.37
N ASP A 184 -8.61 -6.47 -7.52
CA ASP A 184 -8.46 -7.69 -8.32
C ASP A 184 -7.27 -7.53 -9.28
N ILE A 185 -6.79 -8.63 -9.83
CA ILE A 185 -5.76 -8.66 -10.87
C ILE A 185 -6.47 -8.99 -12.18
N GLY A 186 -6.37 -8.10 -13.16
CA GLY A 186 -6.92 -8.29 -14.49
C GLY A 186 -6.15 -9.31 -15.32
N GLU A 187 -6.63 -9.56 -16.54
CA GLU A 187 -6.05 -10.58 -17.44
C GLU A 187 -4.61 -10.26 -17.84
N ASP A 188 -4.29 -8.97 -17.97
CA ASP A 188 -2.95 -8.47 -18.30
C ASP A 188 -2.09 -8.23 -17.06
N GLY A 189 -2.55 -8.66 -15.88
CA GLY A 189 -1.84 -8.51 -14.61
C GLY A 189 -1.98 -7.12 -13.98
N GLU A 190 -2.82 -6.25 -14.54
CA GLU A 190 -3.08 -4.93 -13.99
C GLU A 190 -3.92 -4.99 -12.71
N ARG A 191 -3.67 -4.06 -11.80
CA ARG A 191 -4.47 -3.97 -10.56
C ARG A 191 -5.75 -3.19 -10.85
N ILE A 192 -6.89 -3.78 -10.51
CA ILE A 192 -8.22 -3.17 -10.63
C ILE A 192 -8.70 -2.83 -9.22
N PRO A 193 -8.72 -1.54 -8.79
CA PRO A 193 -9.16 -1.16 -7.46
C PRO A 193 -10.64 -1.49 -7.24
N LEU A 194 -10.96 -2.09 -6.09
CA LEU A 194 -12.34 -2.49 -5.78
C LEU A 194 -12.90 -1.87 -4.53
N ARG A 195 -12.17 -2.01 -3.42
CA ARG A 195 -12.62 -1.49 -2.11
C ARG A 195 -11.46 -0.90 -1.37
N ALA A 196 -11.74 0.14 -0.62
CA ALA A 196 -10.80 0.74 0.30
C ALA A 196 -11.54 1.02 1.61
N LEU A 197 -10.98 0.57 2.72
CA LEU A 197 -11.55 0.72 4.04
C LEU A 197 -10.57 1.47 4.93
N PRO A 198 -10.89 2.72 5.33
CA PRO A 198 -10.09 3.46 6.28
C PRO A 198 -9.92 2.71 7.61
N TRP A 199 -8.74 2.76 8.21
CA TRP A 199 -8.43 2.13 9.50
C TRP A 199 -9.39 2.56 10.61
N ASN A 200 -9.77 3.84 10.66
CA ASN A 200 -10.73 4.34 11.65
C ASN A 200 -12.17 3.84 11.42
N ARG A 201 -12.45 3.18 10.30
CA ARG A 201 -13.70 2.50 10.00
C ARG A 201 -13.61 0.99 10.11
N VAL A 202 -12.43 0.41 10.33
CA VAL A 202 -12.28 -1.03 10.54
C VAL A 202 -12.84 -1.39 11.92
N THR A 203 -13.84 -2.28 11.95
CA THR A 203 -14.46 -2.75 13.20
C THR A 203 -14.05 -4.16 13.57
N ARG A 204 -13.70 -4.98 12.57
CA ARG A 204 -13.27 -6.35 12.79
C ARG A 204 -12.23 -6.79 11.76
N LEU A 205 -11.16 -7.39 12.27
CA LEU A 205 -10.21 -8.19 11.52
C LEU A 205 -10.29 -9.62 12.08
N SER A 206 -10.51 -10.61 11.24
CA SER A 206 -10.60 -12.00 11.68
C SER A 206 -10.04 -12.94 10.62
N PHE A 207 -9.55 -14.10 11.05
CA PHE A 207 -9.15 -15.16 10.15
C PHE A 207 -9.81 -16.49 10.52
N ASP A 208 -9.99 -17.35 9.53
CA ASP A 208 -10.40 -18.75 9.67
C ASP A 208 -9.55 -19.59 8.71
N ARG A 209 -8.55 -20.29 9.26
CA ARG A 209 -7.52 -21.00 8.49
C ARG A 209 -6.86 -20.09 7.46
N LYS A 210 -7.20 -20.25 6.19
CA LYS A 210 -6.66 -19.48 5.07
C LYS A 210 -7.46 -18.22 4.74
N LYS A 211 -8.65 -18.06 5.31
CA LYS A 211 -9.57 -16.96 4.99
C LYS A 211 -9.29 -15.77 5.90
N LEU A 212 -8.98 -14.62 5.31
CA LEU A 212 -8.94 -13.32 5.98
C LEU A 212 -10.29 -12.60 5.74
N THR A 213 -10.86 -12.05 6.79
CA THR A 213 -12.09 -11.25 6.73
C THR A 213 -11.88 -9.91 7.42
N ILE A 214 -12.17 -8.83 6.71
CA ILE A 214 -12.10 -7.46 7.20
C ILE A 214 -13.50 -6.87 7.11
N VAL A 215 -13.98 -6.27 8.20
CA VAL A 215 -15.29 -5.64 8.27
C VAL A 215 -15.17 -4.18 8.69
N GLY A 216 -15.88 -3.34 7.97
CA GLY A 216 -16.04 -1.92 8.23
C GLY A 216 -17.29 -1.61 9.05
N ALA A 217 -17.32 -0.42 9.65
CA ALA A 217 -18.46 0.11 10.39
C ALA A 217 -19.71 0.29 9.51
N ASP A 218 -19.52 0.52 8.21
CA ASP A 218 -20.57 0.64 7.19
C ASP A 218 -21.03 -0.72 6.63
N ALA A 219 -20.76 -1.81 7.36
CA ALA A 219 -20.97 -3.19 6.94
C ALA A 219 -20.18 -3.62 5.69
N THR A 220 -19.22 -2.82 5.20
CA THR A 220 -18.29 -3.24 4.16
C THR A 220 -17.55 -4.49 4.60
N LYS A 221 -17.57 -5.53 3.78
CA LYS A 221 -16.87 -6.79 4.06
C LYS A 221 -15.92 -7.14 2.92
N MET A 222 -14.65 -7.27 3.26
CA MET A 222 -13.62 -7.81 2.36
C MET A 222 -13.28 -9.23 2.83
N CYS A 223 -13.24 -10.17 1.90
CA CYS A 223 -12.90 -11.57 2.17
C CYS A 223 -11.89 -12.01 1.12
N LEU A 224 -10.74 -12.48 1.59
CA LEU A 224 -9.64 -12.94 0.77
C LEU A 224 -9.10 -14.25 1.35
N TYR A 225 -8.45 -15.05 0.52
CA TYR A 225 -7.90 -16.34 0.92
C TYR A 225 -6.41 -16.40 0.63
N ALA A 226 -5.61 -16.61 1.66
CA ALA A 226 -4.19 -16.87 1.49
C ALA A 226 -3.94 -18.28 0.93
N GLN A 227 -2.74 -18.48 0.39
CA GLN A 227 -2.27 -19.80 -0.05
C GLN A 227 -2.01 -20.72 1.15
N THR A 228 -1.49 -20.16 2.25
CA THR A 228 -1.14 -20.86 3.48
C THR A 228 -1.79 -20.19 4.68
N GLU A 229 -2.01 -20.96 5.75
CA GLU A 229 -2.49 -20.42 7.02
C GLU A 229 -1.47 -19.48 7.67
N SER A 230 -0.17 -19.78 7.53
CA SER A 230 0.90 -18.90 8.03
C SER A 230 0.86 -17.51 7.38
N LYS A 231 0.61 -17.42 6.06
CA LYS A 231 0.44 -16.13 5.37
C LYS A 231 -0.81 -15.39 5.87
N ALA A 232 -1.93 -16.09 6.06
CA ALA A 232 -3.15 -15.48 6.62
C ALA A 232 -2.92 -14.93 8.04
N ARG A 233 -2.26 -15.71 8.91
CA ARG A 233 -1.91 -15.30 10.28
C ARG A 233 -0.97 -14.10 10.29
N TYR A 234 0.08 -14.12 9.47
CA TYR A 234 0.99 -12.98 9.33
C TYR A 234 0.26 -11.69 8.93
N LEU A 235 -0.62 -11.77 7.93
CA LEU A 235 -1.37 -10.60 7.45
C LEU A 235 -2.33 -10.06 8.51
N LEU A 236 -2.94 -10.93 9.30
CA LEU A 236 -3.78 -10.51 10.42
C LEU A 236 -2.96 -9.73 11.46
N GLU A 237 -1.82 -10.29 11.89
CA GLU A 237 -0.94 -9.65 12.87
C GLU A 237 -0.39 -8.33 12.35
N LEU A 238 -0.03 -8.26 11.07
CA LEU A 238 0.40 -7.01 10.43
C LEU A 238 -0.72 -5.97 10.43
N CYS A 239 -1.94 -6.33 9.98
CA CYS A 239 -3.08 -5.42 9.99
C CYS A 239 -3.40 -4.93 11.42
N ARG A 240 -3.33 -5.83 12.41
CA ARG A 240 -3.53 -5.53 13.82
C ARG A 240 -2.47 -4.55 14.34
N ALA A 241 -1.19 -4.85 14.11
CA ALA A 241 -0.08 -4.01 14.56
C ALA A 241 -0.16 -2.59 13.95
N VAL A 242 -0.46 -2.49 12.65
CA VAL A 242 -0.65 -1.21 11.96
C VAL A 242 -1.84 -0.45 12.55
N HIS A 243 -3.00 -1.10 12.69
CA HIS A 243 -4.19 -0.48 13.25
C HIS A 243 -3.97 0.03 14.69
N GLN A 244 -3.37 -0.79 15.56
CA GLN A 244 -3.06 -0.42 16.94
C GLN A 244 -2.09 0.77 17.02
N THR A 245 -1.03 0.75 16.21
CA THR A 245 -0.07 1.85 16.12
C THR A 245 -0.76 3.14 15.72
N LEU A 246 -1.62 3.09 14.69
CA LEU A 246 -2.34 4.28 14.21
C LEU A 246 -3.32 4.82 15.26
N LEU A 247 -3.99 3.97 16.04
CA LEU A 247 -4.84 4.39 17.14
C LEU A 247 -4.02 5.14 18.21
N VAL A 248 -2.88 4.60 18.64
CA VAL A 248 -1.99 5.25 19.62
C VAL A 248 -1.52 6.61 19.11
N LEU A 249 -1.08 6.68 17.85
CA LEU A 249 -0.65 7.94 17.23
C LEU A 249 -1.80 8.96 17.13
N SER A 250 -3.03 8.52 16.84
CA SER A 250 -4.19 9.40 16.79
C SER A 250 -4.52 9.99 18.17
N HIS A 251 -4.39 9.19 19.23
CA HIS A 251 -4.64 9.61 20.61
C HIS A 251 -3.57 10.58 21.12
N GLN A 252 -2.30 10.37 20.75
CA GLN A 252 -1.21 11.29 21.09
C GLN A 252 -1.34 12.65 20.38
N ASN A 253 -1.92 12.69 19.19
CA ASN A 253 -2.09 13.91 18.38
C ASN A 253 -3.42 14.64 18.63
N GLY A 254 -4.38 14.05 19.34
CA GLY A 254 -5.66 14.66 19.65
C GLY A 254 -6.19 14.23 21.02
N LYS A 255 -6.41 15.19 21.93
CA LYS A 255 -7.23 14.97 23.12
C LYS A 255 -8.64 14.54 22.68
N ILE A 256 -8.99 13.24 22.67
CA ILE A 256 -10.36 12.69 22.78
C ILE A 256 -10.34 11.16 23.02
N ALA A 257 -11.20 10.75 23.97
CA ALA A 257 -11.78 9.44 24.31
C ALA A 257 -10.89 8.30 24.87
N PRO A 258 -11.45 7.43 25.76
CA PRO A 258 -10.70 6.39 26.46
C PRO A 258 -10.20 5.31 25.49
N LEU A 259 -9.08 4.69 25.86
CA LEU A 259 -8.55 3.48 25.22
C LEU A 259 -9.70 2.48 24.99
N PRO A 260 -9.94 2.01 23.75
CA PRO A 260 -10.75 0.83 23.52
C PRO A 260 -10.14 -0.33 24.31
N GLN A 261 -10.97 -1.09 25.02
CA GLN A 261 -10.53 -2.26 25.77
C GLN A 261 -9.71 -3.20 24.88
N LEU A 262 -8.64 -3.78 25.47
CA LEU A 262 -7.81 -4.78 24.81
C LEU A 262 -8.71 -5.82 24.12
N PHE A 263 -8.48 -6.02 22.82
CA PHE A 263 -9.17 -7.08 22.09
C PHE A 263 -8.83 -8.44 22.72
N HIS A 264 -9.86 -9.13 23.21
CA HIS A 264 -9.77 -10.55 23.49
C HIS A 264 -9.85 -11.34 22.18
N GLU A 265 -8.78 -12.07 21.90
CA GLU A 265 -8.75 -13.12 20.90
C GLU A 265 -9.87 -14.13 21.21
N LYS A 266 -10.90 -14.16 20.37
CA LYS A 266 -11.82 -15.31 20.35
C LYS A 266 -11.30 -16.27 19.30
N SER A 267 -10.46 -17.22 19.74
CA SER A 267 -10.30 -18.48 19.01
C SER A 267 -11.69 -19.06 18.83
N VAL A 268 -12.14 -19.21 17.59
CA VAL A 268 -13.31 -20.04 17.30
C VAL A 268 -12.80 -21.46 17.17
N ASP A 269 -12.39 -22.04 18.30
CA ASP A 269 -12.23 -23.48 18.39
C ASP A 269 -13.62 -24.08 18.22
N ARG A 270 -13.79 -24.83 17.14
CA ARG A 270 -15.04 -25.52 16.83
C ARG A 270 -15.39 -26.40 18.02
N VAL A 271 -16.50 -26.08 18.68
CA VAL A 271 -17.26 -27.08 19.42
C VAL A 271 -17.66 -28.15 18.42
N SER A 272 -17.00 -29.30 18.51
CA SER A 272 -17.41 -30.53 17.85
C SER A 272 -18.76 -30.94 18.43
N THR A 273 -19.87 -30.51 17.83
CA THR A 273 -21.13 -31.23 18.01
C THR A 273 -21.06 -32.49 17.15
N SER A 274 -20.48 -33.54 17.74
CA SER A 274 -20.65 -34.91 17.26
C SER A 274 -22.11 -35.29 17.43
N SER A 275 -22.75 -35.64 16.32
CA SER A 275 -24.01 -36.37 16.27
C SER A 275 -23.92 -37.63 17.14
N ASN A 276 -24.79 -37.76 18.14
CA ASN A 276 -25.12 -39.07 18.69
C ASN A 276 -26.62 -39.28 18.50
N ALA A 277 -26.93 -40.29 17.68
CA ALA A 277 -28.24 -40.86 17.52
C ALA A 277 -28.54 -41.84 18.66
N THR A 278 -29.84 -42.07 18.86
CA THR A 278 -30.50 -43.23 19.49
C THR A 278 -30.75 -43.12 21.00
N THR A 279 -32.03 -43.04 21.40
CA THR A 279 -32.74 -44.13 22.10
C THR A 279 -34.26 -43.90 22.04
N MET A 280 -34.97 -44.99 21.81
CA MET A 280 -36.42 -45.17 21.62
C MET A 280 -37.25 -44.92 22.89
N ALA A 281 -38.46 -44.39 22.72
CA ALA A 281 -39.67 -44.64 23.51
C ALA A 281 -40.84 -44.05 22.69
N GLY A 282 -41.88 -44.76 22.24
CA GLY A 282 -42.50 -45.96 22.78
C GLY A 282 -43.54 -45.57 23.82
N GLU A 283 -44.65 -44.93 23.42
CA GLU A 283 -45.88 -44.96 24.21
C GLU A 283 -47.10 -44.58 23.35
N HIS A 284 -48.04 -45.51 23.30
CA HIS A 284 -49.33 -45.48 22.63
C HIS A 284 -50.31 -46.03 23.67
N GLU A 285 -51.14 -45.18 24.26
CA GLU A 285 -52.31 -45.58 25.06
C GLU A 285 -53.45 -44.61 24.67
N ARG A 286 -54.46 -45.13 23.96
CA ARG A 286 -55.78 -45.57 24.44
C ARG A 286 -56.77 -44.43 24.50
#